data_AF-M4DYH1-F1
#
_entry.id   AF-M4DYH1-F1
#
_cell.length_a   1.000
_cell.length_b   1.000
_cell.length_c   1.000
_cell.angle_alpha   90.00
_cell.angle_beta   90.00
_cell.angle_gamma   90.00
#
_symmetry.space_group_name_H-M   'P 1'
#
loop_
_entity.id
_entity.type
_entity.pdbx_description
1 polymer ?
#
loop_
_entity_poly.entity_id
_entity_poly.type
_entity_poly.pdbx_seq_one_letter_code
_entity_poly.pdbx_strand_id
1 'polypeptide(L)'
;MFYSHVYLARKGPLGTVWAAAHLQQRLKKSHHTATNIPKTVDLIMFPEAPLALRLSGHLLLGVVRIYSKQVDYLFRDCALVTTWLSKFFIVDLPEDARQAPC
;
A
#
# COMPACT_ATOMS: atom_id res chain seq x y z
N MET A 1 -18.76 18.22 20.16
CA MET A 1 -17.53 17.63 20.75
C MET A 1 -16.83 16.81 19.68
N PHE A 2 -15.52 16.99 19.49
CA PHE A 2 -14.73 16.24 18.50
C PHE A 2 -14.20 14.94 19.13
N TYR A 3 -14.70 13.79 18.70
CA TYR A 3 -14.26 12.45 19.14
C TYR A 3 -12.92 12.00 18.51
N SER A 4 -12.05 12.97 18.20
CA SER A 4 -10.80 12.72 17.48
C SER A 4 -9.81 11.86 18.26
N HIS A 5 -9.86 11.87 19.60
CA HIS A 5 -8.89 11.13 20.42
C HIS A 5 -9.05 9.61 20.33
N VAL A 6 -10.26 9.08 20.11
CA VAL A 6 -10.49 7.62 20.04
C VAL A 6 -10.18 7.10 18.63
N TYR A 7 -10.64 7.81 17.60
CA TYR A 7 -10.46 7.40 16.20
C TYR A 7 -9.06 7.66 15.65
N LEU A 8 -8.43 8.78 16.04
CA LEU A 8 -7.10 9.21 15.57
C LEU A 8 -5.97 8.87 16.54
N ALA A 9 -6.25 8.17 17.65
CA ALA A 9 -5.20 7.61 18.48
C ALA A 9 -4.22 6.81 17.62
N ARG A 10 -2.96 6.74 18.03
CA ARG A 10 -1.91 6.00 17.29
C ARG A 10 -2.20 4.50 17.14
N LYS A 11 -3.11 3.95 17.98
CA LYS A 11 -3.66 2.59 17.91
C LYS A 11 -5.12 2.53 17.41
N GLY A 12 -5.72 3.67 17.09
CA GLY A 12 -7.08 3.75 16.57
C GLY A 12 -7.16 3.26 15.13
N PRO A 13 -8.35 2.82 14.67
CA PRO A 13 -8.55 2.23 13.35
C PRO A 13 -8.18 3.20 12.21
N LEU A 14 -8.26 4.51 12.45
CA LEU A 14 -7.92 5.56 11.48
C LEU A 14 -6.55 6.21 11.75
N GLY A 15 -5.83 5.79 12.79
CA GLY A 15 -4.54 6.37 13.17
C GLY A 15 -3.46 6.19 12.10
N THR A 16 -3.41 5.02 11.44
CA THR A 16 -2.49 4.76 10.33
C THR A 16 -2.82 5.63 9.11
N VAL A 17 -4.10 5.79 8.79
CA VAL A 17 -4.56 6.64 7.67
C VAL A 17 -4.28 8.11 7.93
N TRP A 18 -4.54 8.57 9.15
CA TRP A 18 -4.21 9.92 9.59
C TRP A 18 -2.70 10.20 9.50
N ALA A 19 -1.88 9.24 9.94
CA ALA A 19 -0.43 9.31 9.80
C ALA A 19 0.02 9.29 8.33
N ALA A 20 -0.67 8.57 7.44
CA ALA A 20 -0.37 8.60 6.00
C ALA A 20 -0.69 9.96 5.37
N ALA A 21 -1.73 10.64 5.86
CA ALA A 21 -2.09 11.98 5.41
C ALA A 21 -1.09 13.07 5.86
N HIS A 22 -0.57 12.99 7.09
CA HIS A 22 0.21 14.10 7.68
C HIS A 22 1.69 13.78 7.98
N LEU A 23 2.06 12.51 8.12
CA LEU A 23 3.37 12.05 8.61
C LEU A 23 3.95 10.95 7.71
N GLN A 24 3.85 11.15 6.39
CA GLN A 24 4.11 10.14 5.35
C GLN A 24 5.48 9.44 5.50
N GLN A 25 6.50 10.13 6.01
CA GLN A 25 7.85 9.60 6.22
C GLN A 25 8.00 8.64 7.41
N ARG A 26 6.97 8.49 8.26
CA ARG A 26 7.04 7.66 9.49
C ARG A 26 6.37 6.29 9.37
N LEU A 27 5.80 5.96 8.21
CA LEU A 27 5.10 4.69 8.01
C LEU A 27 6.00 3.60 7.42
N LYS A 28 6.11 2.48 8.14
CA LYS A 28 6.76 1.26 7.66
C LYS A 28 5.94 0.57 6.57
N LYS A 29 6.60 -0.25 5.72
CA LYS A 29 5.93 -1.09 4.69
C LYS A 29 4.79 -1.93 5.28
N SER A 30 5.00 -2.50 6.47
CA SER A 30 4.00 -3.33 7.18
C SER A 30 2.68 -2.60 7.45
N HIS A 31 2.71 -1.30 7.75
CA HIS A 31 1.49 -0.53 7.98
C HIS A 31 0.67 -0.36 6.71
N HIS A 32 1.32 -0.19 5.56
CA HIS A 32 0.64 -0.10 4.28
C HIS A 32 0.00 -1.44 3.92
N THR A 33 0.74 -2.55 4.03
CA THR A 33 0.23 -3.89 3.68
C THR A 33 -0.87 -4.39 4.62
N ALA A 34 -0.81 -4.05 5.91
CA ALA A 34 -1.81 -4.47 6.88
C ALA A 34 -3.13 -3.66 6.81
N THR A 35 -3.13 -2.50 6.16
CA THR A 35 -4.32 -1.64 6.08
C THR A 35 -5.31 -2.16 5.04
N ASN A 36 -6.52 -2.48 5.48
CA ASN A 36 -7.62 -2.85 4.60
C ASN A 36 -8.33 -1.57 4.09
N ILE A 37 -8.16 -1.26 2.81
CA ILE A 37 -8.71 -0.03 2.20
C ILE A 37 -10.25 0.00 2.24
N PRO A 38 -10.99 -1.02 1.73
CA PRO A 38 -12.46 -1.02 1.76
C PRO A 38 -13.04 -0.76 3.16
N LYS A 39 -12.59 -1.52 4.16
CA LYS A 39 -13.04 -1.36 5.55
C LYS A 39 -12.76 0.04 6.08
N THR A 40 -11.63 0.63 5.71
CA THR A 40 -11.28 1.98 6.16
C THR A 40 -12.18 3.04 5.52
N VAL A 41 -12.53 2.87 4.25
CA VAL A 41 -13.47 3.76 3.55
C VAL A 41 -14.86 3.67 4.17
N ASP A 42 -15.33 2.46 4.47
CA ASP A 42 -16.62 2.25 5.15
C ASP A 42 -16.68 2.97 6.50
N LEU A 43 -15.60 2.90 7.29
CA LEU A 43 -15.49 3.61 8.57
C LEU A 43 -15.53 5.13 8.44
N ILE A 44 -15.08 5.69 7.31
CA ILE A 44 -15.12 7.13 7.04
C ILE A 44 -16.51 7.54 6.52
N MET A 45 -17.14 6.69 5.71
CA MET A 45 -18.44 6.95 5.09
C MET A 45 -19.60 6.79 6.08
N PHE A 46 -19.50 5.83 6.99
CA PHE A 46 -20.51 5.51 8.00
C PHE A 46 -19.89 5.50 9.41
N PRO A 47 -19.44 6.65 9.92
CA PRO A 47 -18.79 6.69 11.23
C PRO A 47 -19.84 6.57 12.35
N GLU A 48 -19.53 5.82 13.41
CA GLU A 48 -20.43 5.67 14.58
C GLU A 48 -20.63 7.01 15.33
N ALA A 49 -19.69 7.94 15.18
CA ALA A 49 -19.77 9.29 15.72
C ALA A 49 -19.51 10.32 14.61
N PRO A 50 -20.16 11.51 14.66
CA PRO A 50 -20.03 12.51 13.61
C PRO A 50 -18.57 12.97 13.42
N LEU A 51 -18.02 12.70 12.24
CA LEU A 51 -16.75 13.23 11.78
C LEU A 51 -16.96 14.59 11.10
N ALA A 52 -16.11 15.56 11.40
CA ALA A 52 -16.15 16.81 10.66
C ALA A 52 -15.74 16.57 9.20
N LEU A 53 -16.43 17.22 8.25
CA LEU A 53 -16.16 17.09 6.82
C LEU A 53 -14.68 17.36 6.47
N ARG A 54 -14.08 18.37 7.11
CA ARG A 54 -12.65 18.68 6.95
C ARG A 54 -11.76 17.50 7.36
N LEU A 55 -12.11 16.78 8.43
CA LEU A 55 -11.38 15.60 8.90
C LEU A 55 -11.50 14.46 7.89
N SER A 56 -12.71 14.20 7.38
CA SER A 56 -12.96 13.18 6.35
C SER A 56 -12.15 13.42 5.08
N GLY A 57 -12.00 14.67 4.64
CA GLY A 57 -11.14 15.01 3.49
C GLY A 57 -9.68 14.62 3.69
N HIS A 58 -9.10 14.90 4.86
CA HIS A 58 -7.73 14.50 5.16
C HIS A 58 -7.58 12.98 5.28
N LEU A 59 -8.57 12.31 5.86
CA LEU A 59 -8.56 10.85 5.96
C LEU A 59 -8.62 10.20 4.58
N LEU A 60 -9.47 10.70 3.67
CA LEU A 60 -9.56 10.21 2.29
C LEU A 60 -8.24 10.39 1.54
N LEU A 61 -7.56 11.53 1.72
CA LEU A 61 -6.21 11.74 1.17
C LEU A 61 -5.21 10.70 1.71
N GLY A 62 -5.29 10.39 3.00
CA GLY A 62 -4.48 9.32 3.62
C GLY A 62 -4.75 7.94 3.00
N VAL A 63 -6.01 7.60 2.76
CA VAL A 63 -6.43 6.34 2.12
C VAL A 63 -5.82 6.22 0.72
N VAL A 64 -5.97 7.27 -0.11
CA VAL A 64 -5.44 7.28 -1.48
C VAL A 64 -3.92 7.10 -1.49
N ARG A 65 -3.21 7.77 -0.56
CA ARG A 65 -1.75 7.62 -0.43
C ARG A 65 -1.32 6.21 -0.03
N ILE A 66 -2.07 5.56 0.87
CA ILE A 66 -1.79 4.17 1.26
C ILE A 66 -2.03 3.25 0.05
N TYR A 67 -3.13 3.43 -0.66
CA TYR A 67 -3.45 2.63 -1.85
C TYR A 67 -2.36 2.76 -2.92
N SER A 68 -1.93 3.99 -3.23
CA SER A 68 -0.82 4.24 -4.16
C SER A 68 0.45 3.48 -3.74
N LYS A 69 0.78 3.45 -2.45
CA LYS A 69 1.93 2.69 -1.95
C LYS A 69 1.75 1.18 -2.03
N GLN A 70 0.54 0.67 -1.81
CA GLN A 70 0.24 -0.76 -2.01
C GLN A 70 0.45 -1.17 -3.48
N VAL A 71 -0.01 -0.36 -4.42
CA VAL A 71 0.19 -0.59 -5.86
C VAL A 71 1.67 -0.50 -6.24
N ASP A 72 2.41 0.51 -5.73
CA ASP A 72 3.86 0.62 -5.93
C ASP A 72 4.60 -0.64 -5.45
N TYR A 73 4.20 -1.21 -4.30
CA TYR A 73 4.79 -2.43 -3.78
C TYR A 73 4.49 -3.63 -4.67
N LEU A 74 3.23 -3.79 -5.10
CA LEU A 74 2.85 -4.85 -6.02
C LEU A 74 3.63 -4.79 -7.33
N PHE A 75 3.75 -3.59 -7.92
CA PHE A 75 4.51 -3.40 -9.16
C PHE A 75 5.97 -3.79 -9.00
N ARG A 76 6.62 -3.41 -7.89
CA ARG A 76 8.01 -3.79 -7.58
C ARG A 76 8.16 -5.30 -7.41
N ASP A 77 7.22 -5.94 -6.72
CA ASP A 77 7.25 -7.38 -6.50
C ASP A 77 7.08 -8.13 -7.84
N CYS A 78 6.19 -7.66 -8.74
CA CYS A 78 6.07 -8.19 -10.11
C CYS A 78 7.34 -7.98 -10.94
N ALA A 79 7.96 -6.80 -10.88
CA ALA A 79 9.22 -6.53 -11.58
C ALA A 79 10.36 -7.44 -11.12
N LEU A 80 10.42 -7.71 -9.81
CA LEU A 80 11.37 -8.65 -9.23
C LEU A 80 11.14 -10.06 -9.77
N VAL A 81 9.91 -10.58 -9.72
CA VAL A 81 9.56 -11.90 -10.26
C VAL A 81 9.91 -12.02 -11.75
N THR A 82 9.62 -10.99 -12.53
CA THR A 82 9.95 -10.96 -13.97
C THR A 82 11.46 -11.04 -14.19
N THR A 83 12.24 -10.34 -13.37
CA THR A 83 13.71 -10.39 -13.42
C THR A 83 14.24 -11.77 -13.05
N TRP A 84 13.66 -12.41 -12.02
CA TRP A 84 14.01 -13.78 -11.64
C TRP A 84 13.73 -14.76 -12.78
N LEU A 85 12.51 -14.75 -13.34
CA LEU A 85 12.13 -15.61 -14.45
C LEU A 85 13.09 -15.44 -15.64
N SER A 86 13.37 -14.18 -16.03
CA SER A 86 14.30 -13.90 -17.13
C SER A 86 15.69 -14.49 -16.89
N LYS A 87 16.21 -14.42 -15.65
CA LYS A 87 17.49 -15.03 -15.28
C LYS A 87 17.46 -16.56 -15.37
N PHE A 88 16.38 -17.20 -14.92
CA PHE A 88 16.21 -18.65 -15.06
C PHE A 88 16.21 -19.07 -16.53
N PHE A 89 15.43 -18.39 -17.38
CA PHE A 89 15.38 -18.69 -18.82
C PHE A 89 16.72 -18.45 -19.54
N ILE A 90 17.55 -17.51 -19.09
CA ILE A 90 18.90 -17.27 -19.66
C ILE A 90 19.87 -18.40 -19.27
N VAL A 91 19.73 -18.96 -18.06
CA VAL A 91 20.59 -20.05 -17.57
C VAL A 91 20.20 -21.42 -18.16
N ASP A 92 18.94 -21.59 -18.56
CA ASP A 92 18.41 -22.81 -19.20
C ASP A 92 18.63 -22.88 -20.74
N LEU A 93 19.32 -21.92 -21.36
CA LEU A 93 19.64 -22.00 -22.79
C LEU A 93 21.01 -22.70 -23.00
N PRO A 94 21.05 -23.96 -23.49
CA PRO A 94 22.31 -24.65 -23.71
C PRO A 94 23.10 -23.93 -24.81
N GLU A 95 24.41 -23.73 -24.58
CA GLU A 95 25.36 -23.15 -25.54
C GLU A 95 25.49 -23.95 -26.86
N ASP A 96 24.99 -25.19 -26.89
CA ASP A 96 25.17 -26.14 -28.00
C ASP A 96 24.32 -25.89 -29.26
N ALA A 97 23.48 -24.84 -29.30
CA ALA A 97 22.72 -24.49 -30.51
C ALA A 97 23.42 -23.47 -31.44
N ARG A 98 24.70 -23.14 -31.20
CA ARG A 98 25.45 -22.14 -31.99
C ARG A 98 26.41 -22.70 -33.06
N GLN A 99 26.56 -24.02 -33.17
CA GLN A 99 27.37 -24.62 -34.24
C GLN A 99 26.48 -25.43 -35.19
N ALA A 100 26.22 -24.91 -36.38
CA ALA A 100 25.74 -25.76 -37.46
C ALA A 100 26.86 -26.76 -37.82
N PRO A 101 26.58 -28.08 -37.85
CA PRO A 101 27.56 -29.03 -38.37
C PRO A 101 27.81 -28.73 -39.85
N CYS A 102 29.09 -28.70 -40.23
CA CYS A 102 29.57 -28.52 -41.59
C CYS A 102 28.98 -29.54 -42.57
#